data_AF-A0A9W8X7Y5-F1
#
_entry.id   AF-A0A9W8X7Y5-F1
#
_cell.length_a   1.000
_cell.length_b   1.000
_cell.length_c   1.000
_cell.angle_alpha   90.00
_cell.angle_beta   90.00
_cell.angle_gamma   90.00
#
_symmetry.space_group_name_H-M   'P 1'
#
loop_
_entity.id
_entity.type
_entity.pdbx_description
1 polymer ?
#
loop_
_entity_poly.entity_id
_entity_poly.type
_entity_poly.pdbx_seq_one_letter_code
_entity_poly.pdbx_strand_id
1 'polypeptide(L)'
;MASKMAQEMADCGYLNVSERFHVFPMDMPPRNILVNVTDDSSVEIIGILGWEDALSAPKYAACRAPFWLWEGEEEMDEANEYEGLKKSLTSELQ
;
A
#
# COMPACT_ATOMS: atom_id res chain seq x y z
N MET A 1 -13.06 -19.86 17.80
CA MET A 1 -11.75 -20.10 18.46
C MET A 1 -10.72 -19.33 17.64
N ALA A 2 -10.14 -18.25 18.17
CA ALA A 2 -9.12 -17.50 17.45
C ALA A 2 -7.86 -18.38 17.32
N SER A 3 -7.16 -18.31 16.18
CA SER A 3 -5.91 -19.04 16.00
C SER A 3 -4.86 -18.54 17.00
N LYS A 4 -3.85 -19.36 17.31
CA LYS A 4 -2.71 -18.95 18.14
C LYS A 4 -2.08 -17.65 17.62
N MET A 5 -1.95 -17.54 16.29
CA MET A 5 -1.46 -16.34 15.60
C MET A 5 -2.35 -15.12 15.85
N ALA A 6 -3.68 -15.26 15.78
CA ALA A 6 -4.59 -14.15 16.07
C ALA A 6 -4.50 -13.69 17.53
N GLN A 7 -4.25 -14.60 18.47
CA GLN A 7 -4.03 -14.24 19.87
C GLN A 7 -2.72 -13.46 20.05
N GLU A 8 -1.62 -13.94 19.46
CA GLU A 8 -0.32 -13.26 19.52
C GLU A 8 -0.38 -11.86 18.89
N MET A 9 -1.07 -11.72 17.76
CA MET A 9 -1.29 -10.41 17.12
C MET A 9 -2.10 -9.47 18.02
N ALA A 10 -3.12 -9.98 18.72
CA ALA A 10 -3.89 -9.18 19.68
C ALA A 10 -3.01 -8.75 20.87
N ASP A 11 -2.20 -9.65 21.42
CA ASP A 11 -1.31 -9.38 22.56
C ASP A 11 -0.23 -8.33 22.22
N CYS A 12 0.23 -8.30 20.95
CA CYS A 12 1.13 -7.27 20.44
C CYS A 12 0.43 -5.96 20.06
N GLY A 13 -0.89 -5.86 20.21
CA GLY A 13 -1.67 -4.66 19.87
C GLY A 13 -2.00 -4.50 18.38
N TYR A 14 -1.72 -5.51 17.55
CA TYR A 14 -2.09 -5.55 16.13
C TYR A 14 -3.51 -6.03 15.89
N LEU A 15 -4.21 -6.58 16.87
CA LEU A 15 -5.64 -6.89 16.73
C LEU A 15 -6.34 -6.30 17.93
N ASN A 16 -6.42 -4.98 17.97
CA ASN A 16 -7.21 -4.35 19.00
C ASN A 16 -8.69 -4.55 18.65
N VAL A 17 -9.50 -5.00 19.60
CA VAL A 17 -10.95 -5.24 19.39
C VAL A 17 -11.70 -3.95 19.00
N SER A 18 -11.05 -2.80 19.17
CA SER A 18 -11.52 -1.48 18.73
C SER A 18 -10.97 -1.01 17.37
N GLU A 19 -10.07 -1.77 16.72
CA GLU A 19 -9.53 -1.40 15.42
C GLU A 19 -10.62 -1.42 14.37
N ARG A 20 -10.73 -0.31 13.65
CA ARG A 20 -11.63 -0.19 12.51
C ARG A 20 -11.02 -0.97 11.36
N PHE A 21 -11.85 -1.75 10.68
CA PHE A 21 -11.50 -2.32 9.39
C PHE A 21 -11.56 -1.21 8.36
N HIS A 22 -10.56 -1.18 7.48
CA HIS A 22 -10.43 -0.24 6.39
C HIS A 22 -10.65 -1.00 5.09
N VAL A 23 -11.37 -0.39 4.15
CA VAL A 23 -11.45 -0.92 2.79
C VAL A 23 -10.28 -0.33 2.01
N PHE A 24 -9.46 -1.19 1.42
CA PHE A 24 -8.26 -0.81 0.69
C PHE A 24 -8.18 -1.57 -0.64
N PRO A 25 -7.91 -0.88 -1.77
CA PRO A 25 -7.66 -1.53 -3.04
C PRO A 25 -6.28 -2.20 -3.04
N MET A 26 -6.24 -3.50 -3.26
CA MET A 26 -4.98 -4.27 -3.22
C MET A 26 -4.06 -4.00 -4.42
N ASP A 27 -4.63 -3.51 -5.53
CA ASP A 27 -3.95 -3.11 -6.75
C ASP A 27 -3.89 -1.57 -6.83
N MET A 28 -2.84 -0.96 -6.27
CA MET A 28 -2.62 0.49 -6.29
C MET A 28 -1.37 0.96 -7.09
N PRO A 29 -1.29 0.65 -8.40
CA PRO A 29 -0.31 1.24 -9.31
C PRO A 29 -0.74 2.63 -9.81
N PRO A 30 0.18 3.43 -10.40
CA PRO A 30 -0.10 4.74 -10.99
C PRO A 30 -1.32 4.75 -11.93
N ARG A 31 -1.48 3.71 -12.76
CA ARG A 31 -2.60 3.59 -13.71
C ARG A 31 -3.99 3.60 -13.05
N ASN A 32 -4.09 3.25 -11.76
CA ASN A 32 -5.35 3.20 -11.03
C ASN A 32 -5.64 4.50 -10.26
N ILE A 33 -4.79 5.54 -10.38
CA ILE A 33 -4.98 6.83 -9.72
C ILE A 33 -5.45 7.85 -10.75
N LEU A 34 -6.67 8.33 -10.60
CA LEU A 34 -7.18 9.42 -11.41
C LEU A 34 -6.70 10.76 -10.85
N VAL A 35 -6.05 11.53 -11.71
CA VAL A 35 -5.56 12.86 -11.37
C VAL A 35 -6.18 13.91 -12.28
N ASN A 36 -6.48 15.07 -11.70
CA ASN A 36 -6.77 16.30 -12.42
C ASN A 36 -5.51 17.17 -12.41
N VAL A 37 -4.97 17.49 -13.58
CA VAL A 37 -3.78 18.36 -13.69
C VAL A 37 -4.25 19.80 -13.54
N THR A 38 -3.89 20.43 -12.43
CA THR A 38 -4.34 21.78 -12.09
C THR A 38 -3.42 22.86 -12.64
N ASP A 39 -2.12 22.58 -12.73
CA ASP A 39 -1.09 23.40 -13.38
C ASP A 39 0.17 22.54 -13.68
N ASP A 40 1.22 23.16 -14.24
CA ASP A 40 2.46 22.49 -14.65
C ASP A 40 3.24 21.82 -13.48
N SER A 41 2.90 22.14 -12.24
CA SER A 41 3.57 21.65 -11.03
C SER A 41 2.64 20.97 -10.03
N SER A 42 1.33 20.96 -10.29
CA SER A 42 0.31 20.55 -9.32
C SER A 42 -0.73 19.64 -9.95
N VAL A 43 -0.99 18.54 -9.25
CA VAL A 43 -2.06 17.59 -9.57
C VAL A 43 -2.97 17.40 -8.37
N GLU A 44 -4.25 17.20 -8.61
CA GLU A 44 -5.25 16.82 -7.62
C GLU A 44 -5.65 15.36 -7.86
N ILE A 45 -5.58 14.51 -6.83
CA ILE A 45 -6.12 13.14 -6.92
C ILE A 45 -7.64 13.22 -6.79
N ILE A 46 -8.33 12.83 -7.85
CA ILE A 46 -9.80 12.94 -7.96
C ILE A 46 -10.50 11.58 -7.84
N GLY A 47 -9.76 10.48 -7.88
CA GLY A 47 -10.36 9.16 -7.77
C GLY A 47 -9.35 8.03 -7.75
N ILE A 48 -9.81 6.88 -7.26
CA ILE A 48 -9.07 5.62 -7.26
C ILE A 48 -9.92 4.58 -8.01
N LEU A 49 -9.32 3.91 -8.98
CA LEU A 49 -9.90 2.80 -9.76
C LEU A 49 -9.41 1.46 -9.22
N GLY A 50 -9.86 0.34 -9.82
CA GLY A 50 -9.33 -0.99 -9.50
C GLY A 50 -9.79 -1.55 -8.14
N TRP A 51 -11.09 -1.47 -7.85
CA TRP A 51 -11.66 -1.92 -6.56
C TRP A 51 -12.10 -3.40 -6.55
N GLU A 52 -11.94 -4.12 -7.65
CA GLU A 52 -12.34 -5.53 -7.81
C GLU A 52 -11.69 -6.46 -6.78
N ASP A 53 -10.45 -6.16 -6.38
CA ASP A 53 -9.67 -6.92 -5.39
C ASP A 53 -9.60 -6.20 -4.04
N ALA A 54 -10.53 -5.29 -3.75
CA ALA A 54 -10.52 -4.54 -2.50
C ALA A 54 -10.70 -5.45 -1.28
N LEU A 55 -9.86 -5.23 -0.26
CA LEU A 55 -9.88 -5.98 0.98
C LEU A 55 -10.43 -5.10 2.11
N SER A 56 -11.27 -5.67 2.97
CA SER A 56 -11.59 -5.09 4.28
C SER A 56 -10.68 -5.71 5.33
N ALA A 57 -9.72 -4.95 5.83
CA ALA A 57 -8.73 -5.44 6.79
C ALA A 57 -8.36 -4.37 7.83
N PRO A 58 -7.79 -4.78 8.98
CA PRO A 58 -7.18 -3.84 9.92
C PRO A 58 -6.07 -3.01 9.25
N LYS A 59 -5.78 -1.83 9.79
CA LYS A 59 -4.87 -0.85 9.16
C LYS A 59 -3.50 -1.44 8.78
N TYR A 60 -2.87 -2.22 9.64
CA TYR A 60 -1.55 -2.80 9.36
C TYR A 60 -1.57 -3.84 8.21
N ALA A 61 -2.72 -4.47 7.96
CA ALA A 61 -2.91 -5.42 6.86
C ALA A 61 -3.45 -4.75 5.58
N ALA A 62 -4.05 -3.56 5.73
CA ALA A 62 -4.56 -2.72 4.65
C ALA A 62 -3.50 -1.72 4.11
N CYS A 63 -2.21 -2.03 4.26
CA CYS A 63 -1.11 -1.20 3.78
C CYS A 63 -0.19 -2.02 2.88
N ARG A 64 -0.38 -1.91 1.56
CA ARG A 64 0.66 -2.25 0.58
C ARG A 64 1.46 -0.98 0.29
N ALA A 65 2.78 -1.05 0.38
CA ALA A 65 3.63 0.09 0.07
C ALA A 65 3.54 0.40 -1.44
N PRO A 66 3.49 1.67 -1.86
CA PRO A 66 3.55 2.06 -3.27
C PRO A 66 4.99 1.92 -3.78
N PHE A 67 5.49 0.68 -3.89
CA PHE A 67 6.89 0.40 -4.23
C PHE A 67 7.33 0.96 -5.59
N TRP A 68 6.39 1.19 -6.49
CA TRP A 68 6.61 1.87 -7.76
C TRP A 68 7.11 3.33 -7.59
N LEU A 69 6.88 3.97 -6.43
CA LEU A 69 7.49 5.28 -6.11
C LEU A 69 8.97 5.20 -5.75
N TRP A 70 9.49 4.01 -5.49
CA TRP A 70 10.88 3.81 -5.09
C TRP A 70 11.81 3.53 -6.28
N GLU A 71 11.24 3.32 -7.46
CA GLU A 71 11.98 3.13 -8.70
C GLU A 71 12.03 4.44 -9.49
N GLY A 72 13.11 4.66 -10.24
CA GLY A 72 13.16 5.78 -11.18
C GLY A 72 12.11 5.61 -12.29
N GLU A 73 11.67 6.71 -12.91
CA GLU A 73 10.61 6.68 -13.94
C GLU A 73 10.87 5.68 -15.08
N GLU A 74 12.15 5.42 -15.40
CA GLU A 74 12.57 4.48 -16.44
C GLU A 74 12.54 3.00 -16.02
N GLU A 75 12.46 2.73 -14.72
CA GLU A 75 12.53 1.38 -14.14
C GLU A 75 11.21 0.93 -13.50
N MET A 76 10.17 1.77 -13.49
CA MET A 76 8.87 1.48 -12.86
C MET A 76 8.27 0.15 -13.36
N ASP A 77 8.52 -0.92 -12.62
CA ASP A 77 7.87 -2.20 -12.82
C ASP A 77 6.85 -2.43 -11.69
N GLU A 78 5.59 -2.12 -12.00
CA GLU A 78 4.44 -2.29 -11.11
C GLU A 78 4.24 -3.76 -10.64
N ALA A 79 4.92 -4.74 -11.25
CA ALA A 79 4.88 -6.14 -10.85
C ALA A 79 6.05 -6.57 -9.95
N ASN A 80 7.10 -5.76 -9.77
CA ASN A 80 8.34 -6.18 -9.13
C ASN A 80 8.58 -5.57 -7.74
N GLU A 81 7.62 -5.81 -6.84
CA GLU A 81 7.69 -5.37 -5.43
C GLU A 81 8.98 -5.81 -4.71
N TYR A 82 9.52 -6.98 -5.07
CA TYR A 82 10.73 -7.54 -4.48
C TYR A 82 11.98 -6.69 -4.78
N GLU A 83 12.14 -6.20 -6.01
CA GLU A 83 13.28 -5.34 -6.36
C GLU A 83 13.12 -3.92 -5.78
N GLY A 84 11.90 -3.39 -5.73
CA GLY A 84 11.62 -2.12 -5.05
C GLY A 84 12.00 -2.14 -3.57
N LEU A 85 11.65 -3.21 -2.85
CA LEU A 85 12.00 -3.37 -1.43
C LEU A 85 13.52 -3.49 -1.20
N LYS A 86 14.23 -4.23 -2.07
CA LYS A 86 15.69 -4.33 -1.99
C LYS A 86 16.39 -3.00 -2.14
N LYS A 87 15.97 -2.21 -3.14
CA LYS A 87 16.54 -0.87 -3.41
C LYS A 87 16.34 0.08 -2.24
N SER A 88 15.15 0.08 -1.62
CA SER A 88 14.88 0.89 -0.43
C SER A 88 15.83 0.51 0.73
N LEU A 89 15.98 -0.78 1.02
CA LEU A 89 16.85 -1.26 2.11
C LEU A 89 18.34 -0.94 1.90
N THR A 90 18.84 -0.96 0.66
CA THR A 90 20.24 -0.60 0.38
C THR A 90 20.47 0.91 0.38
N SER A 91 19.46 1.72 0.06
CA SER A 91 19.56 3.18 0.11
C SER A 91 19.65 3.76 1.53
N GLU A 92 19.07 3.08 2.53
CA GLU A 92 19.15 3.49 3.95
C GLU A 92 20.50 3.17 4.63
N LEU A 93 21.38 2.42 3.95
CA LEU A 93 22.68 1.98 4.48
C LEU A 93 23.88 2.82 3.98
N GLN A 94 23.64 3.94 3.30
CA GLN A 94 24.64 4.91 2.85
C GLN A 94 24.51 6.24 3.60
#